data_AF-A0A382TXU9-F1
#
_entry.id   AF-A0A382TXU9-F1
#
_cell.length_a   1.000
_cell.length_b   1.000
_cell.length_c   1.000
_cell.angle_alpha   90.00
_cell.angle_beta   90.00
_cell.angle_gamma   90.00
#
_symmetry.space_group_name_H-M   'P 1'
#
loop_
_entity.id
_entity.type
_entity.pdbx_description
1 polymer ?
#
loop_
_entity_poly.entity_id
_entity_poly.type
_entity_poly.pdbx_seq_one_letter_code
_entity_poly.pdbx_strand_id
1 'polypeptide(L)'
;MILEKNPTRLIVHPYEKKIIASFNIRKTISLDNYENIKDFNNKIKKEISIQNLLIGGFSFDSINYLNNEEWNDFPIAEFIIPEYAIKFENNKLYHYGSNDILKNYFSSATKNKNIKDCIKNLPVQEQNLDEWTNLIQKAKQSIKNSSLEKIVVANRQKIHLSK
;
A
#
# COMPACT_ATOMS: atom_id res chain seq x y z
N MET A 1 15.10 -4.17 -16.37
CA MET A 1 14.28 -3.51 -17.42
C MET A 1 13.05 -2.78 -16.84
N ILE A 2 13.17 -2.26 -15.62
CA ILE A 2 12.10 -1.66 -14.81
C ILE A 2 12.97 -0.67 -13.98
N LEU A 3 13.14 0.64 -14.21
CA LEU A 3 12.24 1.74 -14.54
C LEU A 3 13.08 3.02 -14.82
N GLU A 4 12.81 3.82 -15.87
CA GLU A 4 13.16 5.26 -15.83
C GLU A 4 12.10 6.08 -15.10
N LYS A 5 10.87 5.56 -15.01
CA LYS A 5 9.77 6.12 -14.23
C LYS A 5 9.43 5.21 -13.08
N ASN A 6 9.70 5.61 -11.84
CA ASN A 6 9.32 4.83 -10.66
C ASN A 6 7.79 4.57 -10.65
N PRO A 7 7.36 3.34 -10.29
CA PRO A 7 5.95 3.03 -10.27
C PRO A 7 5.30 3.80 -9.12
N THR A 8 4.07 4.25 -9.35
CA THR A 8 3.24 4.88 -8.31
C THR A 8 2.86 3.88 -7.22
N ARG A 9 2.62 2.62 -7.60
CA ARG A 9 2.46 1.48 -6.70
C ARG A 9 3.19 0.28 -7.29
N LEU A 10 3.89 -0.46 -6.43
CA LEU A 10 4.53 -1.72 -6.77
C LEU A 10 4.07 -2.78 -5.77
N ILE A 11 3.43 -3.82 -6.29
CA ILE A 11 3.06 -5.01 -5.52
C ILE A 11 3.94 -6.15 -6.00
N VAL A 12 4.68 -6.74 -5.08
CA VAL A 12 5.48 -7.94 -5.33
C VAL A 12 4.92 -9.05 -4.46
N HIS A 13 4.41 -10.09 -5.10
CA HIS A 13 3.99 -11.30 -4.43
C HIS A 13 5.07 -12.37 -4.66
N PRO A 14 6.02 -12.55 -3.72
CA PRO A 14 7.23 -13.34 -3.98
C PRO A 14 6.93 -14.82 -4.24
N TYR A 15 5.96 -15.41 -3.53
CA TYR A 15 5.64 -16.83 -3.64
C TYR A 15 5.02 -17.19 -5.00
N GLU A 16 4.02 -16.41 -5.43
CA GLU A 16 3.35 -16.55 -6.73
C GLU A 16 4.18 -16.04 -7.92
N LYS A 17 5.39 -15.49 -7.67
CA LYS A 17 6.25 -14.86 -8.69
C LYS A 17 5.46 -13.82 -9.52
N LYS A 18 4.63 -13.05 -8.83
CA LYS A 18 3.74 -12.05 -9.43
C LYS A 18 4.19 -10.67 -9.06
N ILE A 19 4.28 -9.79 -10.06
CA ILE A 19 4.63 -8.38 -9.87
C ILE A 19 3.57 -7.54 -10.56
N ILE A 20 3.04 -6.54 -9.88
CA ILE A 20 2.18 -5.51 -10.45
C ILE A 20 2.85 -4.17 -10.24
N ALA A 21 3.13 -3.46 -11.32
CA ALA A 21 3.65 -2.10 -11.31
C ALA A 21 2.65 -1.17 -11.98
N SER A 22 2.24 -0.11 -11.28
CA SER A 22 1.28 0.86 -11.79
C SER A 22 1.91 2.24 -11.93
N PHE A 23 1.45 3.00 -12.92
CA PHE A 23 2.03 4.25 -13.35
C PHE A 23 0.95 5.30 -13.49
N ASN A 24 1.18 6.42 -12.79
CA ASN A 24 0.25 7.53 -12.63
C ASN A 24 -1.08 7.09 -11.98
N ILE A 25 -1.85 8.08 -11.52
CA ILE A 25 -3.18 7.86 -10.95
C ILE A 25 -4.17 8.56 -11.86
N ARG A 26 -5.05 7.81 -12.52
CA ARG A 26 -6.19 8.37 -13.25
C ARG A 26 -7.27 8.82 -12.28
N LYS A 27 -7.54 7.99 -11.26
CA LYS A 27 -8.61 8.22 -10.30
C LYS A 27 -8.28 7.52 -8.98
N THR A 28 -8.73 8.12 -7.88
CA THR A 28 -8.75 7.51 -6.56
C THR A 28 -10.19 7.36 -6.10
N ILE A 29 -10.50 6.25 -5.46
CA ILE A 29 -11.79 6.00 -4.79
C ILE A 29 -11.46 5.65 -3.34
N SER A 30 -11.92 6.48 -2.41
CA SER A 30 -11.70 6.31 -0.98
C SER A 30 -13.02 6.11 -0.23
N LEU A 31 -12.96 5.34 0.85
CA LEU A 31 -14.01 5.19 1.83
C LEU A 31 -13.56 5.89 3.12
N ASP A 32 -14.05 7.10 3.35
CA ASP A 32 -13.66 7.87 4.53
C ASP A 32 -14.58 7.61 5.72
N ASN A 33 -15.79 7.07 5.49
CA ASN A 33 -16.75 6.67 6.51
C ASN A 33 -17.70 5.58 5.97
N TYR A 34 -18.37 4.84 6.85
CA TYR A 34 -19.28 3.76 6.43
C TYR A 34 -20.65 4.24 5.94
N GLU A 35 -21.04 5.49 6.18
CA GLU A 35 -22.32 6.04 5.70
C GLU A 35 -22.41 5.97 4.16
N ASN A 36 -21.27 6.13 3.49
CA ASN A 36 -21.17 6.14 2.03
C ASN A 36 -20.77 4.80 1.39
N ILE A 37 -20.83 3.68 2.13
CA ILE A 37 -20.35 2.38 1.64
C ILE A 37 -21.05 1.91 0.35
N LYS A 38 -22.34 2.23 0.18
CA LYS A 38 -23.09 1.87 -1.04
C LYS A 38 -22.54 2.58 -2.27
N ASP A 39 -22.29 3.89 -2.16
CA ASP A 39 -21.73 4.69 -3.25
C ASP A 39 -20.28 4.26 -3.56
N PHE A 40 -19.46 4.04 -2.53
CA PHE A 40 -18.12 3.48 -2.66
C PHE A 40 -18.12 2.17 -3.47
N ASN A 41 -18.96 1.20 -3.07
CA ASN A 41 -19.08 -0.08 -3.77
C ASN A 41 -19.56 0.08 -5.22
N ASN A 42 -20.48 1.00 -5.49
CA ASN A 42 -20.95 1.28 -6.85
C ASN A 42 -19.84 1.88 -7.72
N LYS A 43 -19.05 2.82 -7.18
CA LYS A 43 -17.89 3.41 -7.86
C LYS A 43 -16.84 2.33 -8.18
N ILE A 44 -16.52 1.45 -7.22
CA ILE A 44 -15.60 0.33 -7.42
C ILE A 44 -16.10 -0.61 -8.52
N LYS A 45 -17.37 -1.06 -8.45
CA LYS A 45 -17.97 -1.95 -9.47
C LYS A 45 -17.94 -1.35 -10.87
N LYS A 46 -18.22 -0.05 -10.99
CA LYS A 46 -18.17 0.68 -12.26
C LYS A 46 -16.75 0.72 -12.83
N GLU A 47 -15.72 0.95 -12.01
CA GLU A 47 -14.34 0.97 -12.52
C GLU A 47 -13.86 -0.44 -12.87
N ILE A 48 -14.23 -1.47 -12.11
CA ILE A 48 -13.88 -2.88 -12.42
C ILE A 48 -14.44 -3.31 -13.79
N SER A 49 -15.66 -2.89 -14.13
CA SER A 49 -16.25 -3.22 -15.44
C SER A 49 -15.56 -2.52 -16.62
N ILE A 50 -14.88 -1.39 -16.36
CA ILE A 50 -14.11 -0.64 -17.38
C ILE A 50 -12.69 -1.17 -17.47
N GLN A 51 -12.02 -1.32 -16.32
CA GLN A 51 -10.69 -1.90 -16.22
C GLN A 51 -10.69 -2.96 -15.12
N ASN A 52 -10.29 -4.17 -15.47
CA ASN A 52 -10.29 -5.30 -14.55
C ASN A 52 -9.10 -5.27 -13.57
N LEU A 53 -8.68 -4.08 -13.11
CA LEU A 53 -7.58 -3.89 -12.17
C LEU A 53 -7.78 -2.61 -11.36
N LEU A 54 -7.78 -2.76 -10.04
CA LEU A 54 -7.70 -1.70 -9.05
C LEU A 54 -6.57 -2.04 -8.09
N ILE A 55 -5.86 -1.03 -7.60
CA ILE A 55 -4.73 -1.24 -6.68
C ILE A 55 -5.00 -0.41 -5.44
N GLY A 56 -4.99 -1.03 -4.27
CA GLY A 56 -5.44 -0.36 -3.06
C GLY A 56 -5.28 -1.21 -1.83
N GLY A 57 -5.86 -0.74 -0.73
CA GLY A 57 -5.83 -1.42 0.54
C GLY A 57 -6.92 -0.94 1.49
N PHE A 58 -6.99 -1.63 2.61
CA PHE A 58 -7.86 -1.30 3.74
C PHE A 58 -7.00 -0.87 4.91
N SER A 59 -7.49 0.10 5.68
CA SER A 59 -6.91 0.46 6.97
C SER A 59 -7.11 -0.67 7.98
N PHE A 60 -6.15 -0.80 8.89
CA PHE A 60 -6.26 -1.74 10.01
C PHE A 60 -7.39 -1.36 10.96
N ASP A 61 -7.52 -0.07 11.28
CA ASP A 61 -8.56 0.45 12.15
C ASP A 61 -9.76 0.93 11.35
N SER A 62 -10.49 -0.02 10.75
CA SER A 62 -11.62 0.31 9.90
C SER A 62 -12.84 0.80 10.70
N ILE A 63 -12.93 0.48 11.99
CA ILE A 63 -14.12 0.69 12.84
C ILE A 63 -13.98 1.93 13.73
N ASN A 64 -12.79 2.20 14.29
CA ASN A 64 -12.59 3.27 15.27
C ASN A 64 -11.82 4.48 14.71
N TYR A 65 -11.66 4.58 13.39
CA TYR A 65 -10.83 5.62 12.76
C TYR A 65 -11.20 7.07 13.15
N LEU A 66 -12.47 7.35 13.50
CA LEU A 66 -12.89 8.69 13.97
C LEU A 66 -12.42 9.04 15.39
N ASN A 67 -12.17 8.03 16.21
CA ASN A 67 -11.84 8.21 17.64
C ASN A 67 -10.33 8.15 17.90
N ASN A 68 -9.52 7.97 16.85
CA ASN A 68 -8.07 7.83 16.97
C ASN A 68 -7.36 8.83 16.06
N GLU A 69 -6.86 9.91 16.66
CA GLU A 69 -6.14 10.99 15.96
C GLU A 69 -4.89 10.50 15.20
N GLU A 70 -4.33 9.35 15.55
CA GLU A 70 -3.14 8.83 14.84
C GLU A 70 -3.46 8.17 13.49
N TRP A 71 -4.72 7.76 13.27
CA TRP A 71 -5.13 7.00 12.09
C TRP A 71 -6.16 7.71 11.22
N ASN A 72 -6.66 8.88 11.65
CA ASN A 72 -7.64 9.68 10.90
C ASN A 72 -7.07 10.32 9.62
N ASP A 73 -5.74 10.38 9.48
CA ASP A 73 -5.05 10.85 8.27
C ASP A 73 -5.25 9.92 7.06
N PHE A 74 -5.76 8.69 7.28
CA PHE A 74 -5.92 7.68 6.25
C PHE A 74 -7.39 7.22 6.12
N PRO A 75 -7.90 7.01 4.89
CA PRO A 75 -9.24 6.49 4.69
C PRO A 75 -9.36 5.04 5.17
N ILE A 76 -10.59 4.59 5.49
CA ILE A 76 -10.89 3.19 5.81
C ILE A 76 -10.46 2.26 4.67
N ALA A 77 -10.65 2.70 3.43
CA ALA A 77 -10.18 1.99 2.24
C ALA A 77 -9.81 3.00 1.15
N GLU A 78 -8.78 2.69 0.38
CA GLU A 78 -8.42 3.47 -0.81
C GLU A 78 -8.07 2.53 -1.96
N PHE A 79 -8.65 2.79 -3.12
CA PHE A 79 -8.29 2.14 -4.38
C PHE A 79 -7.94 3.17 -5.44
N ILE A 80 -6.78 2.99 -6.05
CA ILE A 80 -6.36 3.74 -7.22
C ILE A 80 -6.67 2.98 -8.50
N ILE A 81 -7.04 3.76 -9.49
CA ILE A 81 -7.19 3.39 -10.89
C ILE A 81 -5.95 3.99 -11.57
N PRO A 82 -4.97 3.19 -11.98
CA PRO A 82 -3.81 3.73 -12.68
C PRO A 82 -4.15 4.14 -14.12
N GLU A 83 -3.39 5.08 -14.68
CA GLU A 83 -3.46 5.32 -16.14
C GLU A 83 -2.91 4.15 -16.94
N TYR A 84 -1.90 3.49 -16.37
CA TYR A 84 -1.30 2.30 -16.94
C TYR A 84 -0.76 1.37 -15.86
N ALA A 85 -0.90 0.07 -16.06
CA ALA A 85 -0.27 -0.91 -15.20
C ALA A 85 0.22 -2.12 -15.98
N ILE A 86 1.25 -2.74 -15.43
CA ILE A 86 1.85 -3.96 -15.95
C ILE A 86 1.76 -5.01 -14.85
N LYS A 87 1.24 -6.18 -15.19
CA LYS A 87 1.31 -7.37 -14.35
C LYS A 87 2.22 -8.38 -15.02
N PHE A 88 3.24 -8.84 -14.31
CA PHE A 88 4.02 -10.01 -14.67
C PHE A 88 3.56 -11.18 -13.80
N GLU A 89 3.11 -12.27 -14.42
CA GLU A 89 2.62 -13.47 -13.76
C GLU A 89 2.73 -14.65 -14.72
N ASN A 90 3.17 -15.82 -14.25
CA ASN A 90 3.30 -17.03 -15.09
C ASN A 90 4.10 -16.82 -16.38
N ASN A 91 5.22 -16.08 -16.30
CA ASN A 91 6.06 -15.68 -17.44
C ASN A 91 5.35 -14.89 -18.54
N LYS A 92 4.18 -14.32 -18.25
CA LYS A 92 3.41 -13.49 -19.16
C LYS A 92 3.35 -12.06 -18.65
N LEU A 93 3.45 -11.12 -19.58
CA LEU A 93 3.30 -9.69 -19.33
C LEU A 93 1.89 -9.26 -19.75
N TYR A 94 1.13 -8.74 -18.81
CA TYR A 94 -0.22 -8.22 -19.04
C TYR A 94 -0.21 -6.72 -18.87
N HIS A 95 -0.93 -6.04 -19.76
CA HIS A 95 -1.01 -4.59 -19.81
C HIS A 95 -2.44 -4.14 -19.51
N TYR A 96 -2.58 -3.14 -18.66
CA TYR A 96 -3.85 -2.56 -18.26
C TYR A 96 -3.82 -1.05 -18.45
N GLY A 97 -4.96 -0.46 -18.80
CA GLY A 97 -5.10 0.97 -19.07
C GLY A 97 -4.90 1.33 -20.54
N SER A 98 -5.20 2.59 -20.87
CA SER A 98 -5.29 3.11 -22.24
C SER A 98 -4.23 4.17 -22.58
N ASN A 99 -3.20 4.32 -21.75
CA ASN A 99 -2.12 5.26 -22.01
C ASN A 99 -1.14 4.68 -23.05
N ASP A 100 -1.33 5.03 -24.32
CA ASP A 100 -0.52 4.52 -25.44
C ASP A 100 0.96 4.93 -25.34
N ILE A 101 1.26 6.08 -24.74
CA ILE A 101 2.65 6.53 -24.53
C ILE A 101 3.37 5.55 -23.59
N LEU A 102 2.74 5.23 -22.45
CA LEU A 102 3.30 4.26 -21.50
C LEU A 102 3.36 2.86 -22.11
N LYS A 103 2.31 2.44 -22.84
CA LYS A 103 2.30 1.17 -23.57
C LYS A 103 3.47 1.03 -24.53
N ASN A 104 3.70 2.04 -25.36
CA ASN A 104 4.80 2.04 -26.33
C ASN A 104 6.16 2.08 -25.64
N TYR A 105 6.29 2.87 -24.57
CA TYR A 105 7.50 2.89 -23.75
C TYR A 105 7.85 1.50 -23.22
N PHE A 106 6.90 0.79 -22.61
CA PHE A 106 7.17 -0.53 -22.04
C PHE A 106 7.34 -1.63 -23.08
N SER A 107 6.72 -1.50 -24.26
CA SER A 107 6.87 -2.45 -25.36
C SER A 107 8.22 -2.30 -26.08
N SER A 108 8.82 -1.10 -26.06
CA SER A 108 10.09 -0.79 -26.74
C SER A 108 11.30 -0.75 -25.81
N ALA A 109 11.08 -0.87 -24.49
CA ALA A 109 12.15 -0.87 -23.50
C ALA A 109 13.04 -2.11 -23.68
N THR A 110 14.29 -1.90 -24.11
CA THR A 110 15.28 -2.97 -24.37
C THR A 110 16.52 -2.88 -23.47
N LYS A 111 16.68 -1.78 -22.72
CA LYS A 111 17.89 -1.52 -21.92
C LYS A 111 17.68 -1.90 -20.45
N ASN A 112 18.64 -2.65 -19.91
CA ASN A 112 18.77 -2.86 -18.48
C ASN A 112 19.64 -1.74 -17.91
N LYS A 113 19.07 -0.86 -17.07
CA LYS A 113 19.84 0.08 -16.27
C LYS A 113 20.02 -0.51 -14.88
N ASN A 114 21.26 -0.55 -14.41
CA ASN A 114 21.53 -0.84 -13.00
C ASN A 114 21.00 0.34 -12.18
N ILE A 115 20.03 0.07 -11.30
CA ILE A 115 19.56 1.06 -10.33
C ILE A 115 20.70 1.22 -9.32
N LYS A 116 21.14 2.47 -9.08
CA LYS A 116 22.15 2.75 -8.04
C LYS A 116 21.59 2.33 -6.68
N ASP A 117 22.45 1.77 -5.85
CA ASP A 117 22.12 1.40 -4.47
C ASP A 117 21.40 2.55 -3.75
N CYS A 118 20.30 2.21 -3.07
CA CYS A 118 19.59 3.11 -2.17
C CYS A 118 20.51 3.56 -1.02
N ILE A 119 20.20 4.69 -0.38
CA ILE A 119 20.87 5.16 0.85
C ILE A 119 20.84 4.01 1.88
N LYS A 120 22.02 3.48 2.24
CA LYS A 120 22.15 2.31 3.13
C LYS A 120 21.88 2.64 4.59
N ASN A 121 22.03 3.91 4.98
CA ASN A 121 21.93 4.34 6.36
C ASN A 121 20.82 5.40 6.48
N LEU A 122 19.66 4.97 6.95
CA LEU A 122 18.60 5.86 7.40
C LEU A 122 18.74 6.01 8.91
N PRO A 123 18.98 7.22 9.44
CA PRO A 123 18.95 7.44 10.88
C PRO A 123 17.51 7.22 11.36
N VAL A 124 17.31 6.13 12.10
CA VAL A 124 16.06 5.85 12.79
C VAL A 124 16.22 6.43 14.20
N GLN A 125 15.27 7.27 14.61
CA GLN A 125 15.25 7.81 15.97
C GLN A 125 15.18 6.63 16.96
N GLU A 126 16.07 6.61 17.95
CA GLU A 126 16.09 5.58 18.98
C GLU A 126 14.74 5.54 19.73
N GLN A 127 14.28 4.33 20.00
CA GLN A 127 13.01 4.09 20.67
C GLN A 127 13.04 4.63 22.10
N ASN A 128 11.89 5.14 22.58
CA ASN A 128 11.66 5.27 24.01
C ASN A 128 11.45 3.86 24.60
N LEU A 129 12.54 3.22 25.04
CA LEU A 129 12.56 1.86 25.60
C LEU A 129 11.61 1.71 26.79
N ASP A 130 11.38 2.78 27.56
CA ASP A 130 10.52 2.77 28.73
C ASP A 130 9.04 2.65 28.34
N GLU A 131 8.60 3.41 27.33
CA GLU A 131 7.24 3.31 26.79
C GLU A 131 6.96 1.91 26.25
N TRP A 132 7.91 1.33 25.51
CA TRP A 132 7.78 -0.03 24.98
C TRP A 132 7.71 -1.09 26.09
N THR A 133 8.56 -0.95 27.11
CA THR A 133 8.57 -1.85 28.27
C THR A 133 7.24 -1.78 29.03
N ASN A 134 6.75 -0.57 29.27
CA ASN A 134 5.46 -0.33 29.93
C ASN A 134 4.29 -0.92 29.12
N LEU A 135 4.29 -0.78 27.80
CA LEU A 135 3.28 -1.38 26.92
C LEU A 135 3.27 -2.91 27.03
N ILE A 136 4.45 -3.54 26.98
CA ILE A 136 4.56 -5.01 27.11
C ILE A 136 4.08 -5.48 28.47
N GLN A 137 4.40 -4.76 29.56
CA GLN A 137 3.94 -5.11 30.90
C GLN A 137 2.41 -5.04 31.00
N LYS A 138 1.79 -3.98 30.46
CA LYS A 138 0.33 -3.85 30.38
C LYS A 138 -0.30 -5.01 29.58
N ALA A 139 0.24 -5.33 28.40
CA ALA A 139 -0.26 -6.43 27.59
C ALA A 139 -0.18 -7.79 28.34
N LYS A 140 0.92 -8.05 29.06
CA LYS A 140 1.06 -9.24 29.91
C LYS A 140 0.03 -9.28 31.04
N GLN A 141 -0.25 -8.16 31.68
CA GLN A 141 -1.28 -8.08 32.71
C GLN A 141 -2.67 -8.32 32.14
N SER A 142 -3.00 -7.75 30.98
CA SER A 142 -4.28 -7.98 30.30
C SER A 142 -4.50 -9.44 29.95
N ILE A 143 -3.47 -10.13 29.43
CA ILE A 143 -3.52 -11.58 29.15
C ILE A 143 -3.80 -12.37 30.42
N LYS A 144 -3.09 -12.09 31.52
CA LYS A 144 -3.30 -12.78 32.80
C LYS A 144 -4.70 -12.59 33.39
N ASN A 145 -5.31 -11.42 33.16
CA ASN A 145 -6.56 -11.02 33.78
C ASN A 145 -7.78 -11.22 32.85
N SER A 146 -7.63 -11.88 31.71
CA SER A 146 -8.70 -12.10 30.74
C SER A 146 -8.58 -13.48 30.07
N SER A 147 -9.46 -13.76 29.12
CA SER A 147 -9.37 -14.93 28.24
C SER A 147 -8.46 -14.71 27.02
N LEU A 148 -7.73 -13.59 26.95
CA LEU A 148 -6.85 -13.29 25.83
C LEU A 148 -5.59 -14.15 25.89
N GLU A 149 -5.29 -14.89 24.82
CA GLU A 149 -4.09 -15.72 24.73
C GLU A 149 -2.88 -14.98 24.15
N LYS A 150 -3.14 -13.98 23.30
CA LYS A 150 -2.10 -13.25 22.58
C LYS A 150 -2.54 -11.82 22.27
N ILE A 151 -1.59 -10.89 22.43
CA ILE A 151 -1.72 -9.50 21.99
C ILE A 151 -0.56 -9.22 21.04
N VAL A 152 -0.86 -8.66 19.87
CA VAL A 152 0.15 -8.18 18.92
C VAL A 152 0.25 -6.67 19.08
N VAL A 153 1.46 -6.18 19.37
CA VAL A 153 1.76 -4.75 19.48
C VAL A 153 2.72 -4.35 18.37
N ALA A 154 2.55 -3.15 17.83
CA ALA A 154 3.39 -2.58 16.79
C ALA A 154 3.98 -1.25 17.26
N ASN A 155 5.17 -0.92 16.75
CA ASN A 155 5.78 0.38 16.94
C ASN A 155 5.87 1.11 15.59
N ARG A 156 5.38 2.34 15.53
CA ARG A 156 5.48 3.19 14.36
C ARG A 156 6.78 4.00 14.41
N GLN A 157 7.62 3.84 13.40
CA GLN A 157 8.80 4.68 13.21
C GLN A 157 8.56 5.71 12.11
N LYS A 158 8.60 7.00 12.46
CA LYS A 158 8.62 8.09 11.47
C LYS A 158 10.08 8.33 11.05
N ILE A 159 10.36 8.18 9.76
CA ILE A 159 11.69 8.45 9.20
C ILE A 159 11.66 9.82 8.53
N HIS A 160 12.51 10.72 8.99
CA HIS A 160 12.72 12.02 8.34
C HIS A 160 13.90 11.91 7.37
N LEU A 161 13.62 12.00 6.08
CA LEU A 161 14.66 12.10 5.06
C LEU A 161 15.11 13.56 4.98
N SER A 162 16.41 13.82 5.20
CA SER A 162 17.01 15.12 4.90
C SER A 162 16.86 15.39 3.40
N LYS A 163 16.28 16.55 3.07
CA LYS A 163 16.11 17.01 1.68
C LYS A 163 17.44 17.23 0.98
#